data_AF-A0A2P5WQ05-F1
#
_entry.id   AF-A0A2P5WQ05-F1
#
_cell.length_a   1.000
_cell.length_b   1.000
_cell.length_c   1.000
_cell.angle_alpha   90.00
_cell.angle_beta   90.00
_cell.angle_gamma   90.00
#
_symmetry.space_group_name_H-M   'P 1'
#
loop_
_entity.id
_entity.type
_entity.pdbx_description
1 polymer ?
#
loop_
_entity_poly.entity_id
_entity_poly.type
_entity_poly.pdbx_seq_one_letter_code
_entity_poly.pdbx_strand_id
1 'polypeptide(L)'
;MEGYLEIEIKVLWDSCTGTLTEKLEILQLRLKRWASTIRKSREGLKRKLTKDLEVLLEKERDDEKIAKIIDTKIHLNVAIDKDEVYWKQRARANWLRLESDEGRELLMVQKFVRKLICFSRGFLQYVE
;
A
#
# COMPACT_ATOMS: atom_id res chain seq x y z
N MET A 1 -15.86 -3.44 -1.64
CA MET A 1 -14.96 -2.31 -1.31
C MET A 1 -15.24 -1.11 -2.23
N GLU A 2 -15.53 -1.31 -3.51
CA GLU A 2 -15.85 -0.25 -4.47
C GLU A 2 -17.14 0.54 -4.12
N GLY A 3 -18.20 -0.13 -3.66
CA GLY A 3 -19.44 0.56 -3.26
C GLY A 3 -19.28 1.55 -2.10
N TYR A 4 -18.34 1.34 -1.17
CA TYR A 4 -18.06 2.31 -0.09
C TYR A 4 -17.40 3.57 -0.65
N LEU A 5 -16.52 3.40 -1.64
CA LEU A 5 -15.78 4.50 -2.27
C LEU A 5 -16.73 5.43 -3.04
N GLU A 6 -17.65 4.87 -3.82
CA GLU A 6 -18.66 5.65 -4.54
C GLU A 6 -19.59 6.41 -3.61
N ILE A 7 -20.05 5.77 -2.53
CA ILE A 7 -20.90 6.41 -1.52
C ILE A 7 -20.15 7.58 -0.87
N GLU A 8 -18.90 7.36 -0.46
CA GLU A 8 -18.10 8.38 0.20
C GLU A 8 -17.77 9.55 -0.74
N ILE A 9 -17.46 9.28 -2.01
CA ILE A 9 -17.28 10.31 -3.04
C ILE A 9 -18.56 11.12 -3.27
N LYS A 10 -19.72 10.45 -3.29
CA LYS A 10 -21.01 11.10 -3.51
C LYS A 10 -21.38 12.01 -2.34
N VAL A 11 -21.22 11.54 -1.10
CA VAL A 11 -21.40 12.37 0.11
C VAL A 11 -20.44 13.57 0.10
N LEU A 12 -19.18 13.36 -0.29
CA LEU A 12 -18.20 14.42 -0.40
C LEU A 12 -18.59 15.47 -1.45
N TRP A 13 -19.07 15.01 -2.62
CA TRP A 13 -19.51 15.87 -3.71
C TRP A 13 -20.73 16.71 -3.32
N ASP A 14 -21.73 16.10 -2.70
CA ASP A 14 -22.97 16.75 -2.28
C ASP A 14 -22.73 17.76 -1.15
N SER A 15 -21.70 17.53 -0.31
CA SER A 15 -21.29 18.46 0.75
C SER A 15 -20.52 19.70 0.25
N CYS A 16 -20.08 19.72 -1.01
CA CYS A 16 -19.36 20.86 -1.56
C CYS A 16 -20.35 21.88 -2.15
N THR A 17 -20.31 23.12 -1.64
CA THR A 17 -21.03 24.28 -2.17
C THR A 17 -20.07 25.19 -2.93
N GLY A 18 -20.53 25.77 -4.03
CA GLY A 18 -19.71 26.62 -4.90
C GLY A 18 -19.83 26.27 -6.37
N THR A 19 -19.07 26.99 -7.19
CA THR A 19 -18.89 26.74 -8.61
C THR A 19 -18.23 25.37 -8.85
N LEU A 20 -18.39 24.82 -10.05
CA LEU A 20 -17.87 23.49 -10.39
C LEU A 20 -16.36 23.37 -10.12
N THR A 21 -15.59 24.42 -10.39
CA THR A 21 -14.14 24.48 -10.15
C THR A 21 -13.80 24.40 -8.67
N GLU A 22 -14.51 25.14 -7.81
CA GLU A 22 -14.31 25.11 -6.36
C GLU A 22 -14.67 23.74 -5.79
N LYS A 23 -15.75 23.11 -6.28
CA LYS A 23 -16.14 21.75 -5.87
C LYS A 23 -15.05 20.73 -6.24
N LEU A 24 -14.49 20.83 -7.44
CA LEU A 24 -13.42 19.93 -7.90
C LEU A 24 -12.13 20.10 -7.09
N GLU A 25 -11.75 21.34 -6.74
CA GLU A 25 -10.58 21.59 -5.89
C GLU A 25 -10.74 21.03 -4.48
N ILE A 26 -11.91 21.24 -3.86
CA ILE A 26 -12.22 20.70 -2.53
C ILE A 26 -12.20 19.16 -2.58
N LEU A 27 -12.81 18.56 -3.59
CA LEU A 27 -12.82 17.11 -3.77
C LEU A 27 -11.38 16.57 -3.92
N GLN A 28 -10.56 17.21 -4.75
CA GLN A 28 -9.17 16.81 -4.95
C GLN A 28 -8.37 16.86 -3.64
N LEU A 29 -8.54 17.91 -2.85
CA LEU A 29 -7.86 18.08 -1.57
C LEU A 29 -8.29 17.04 -0.53
N ARG A 30 -9.59 16.73 -0.47
CA ARG A 30 -10.12 15.70 0.43
C ARG A 30 -9.67 14.29 0.04
N LEU A 31 -9.69 13.96 -1.26
CA LEU A 31 -9.16 12.69 -1.76
C LEU A 31 -7.65 12.54 -1.48
N LYS A 32 -6.86 13.60 -1.66
CA LYS A 32 -5.43 13.60 -1.28
C LYS A 32 -5.23 13.32 0.22
N ARG A 33 -6.02 13.94 1.10
CA ARG A 33 -5.97 13.69 2.55
C ARG A 33 -6.35 12.24 2.87
N TRP A 34 -7.44 11.75 2.30
CA TRP A 34 -7.91 10.38 2.50
C TRP A 34 -6.86 9.35 2.06
N ALA A 35 -6.28 9.51 0.87
CA ALA A 35 -5.19 8.67 0.39
C ALA A 35 -3.97 8.68 1.34
N SER A 36 -3.63 9.84 1.90
CA SER A 36 -2.56 9.95 2.91
C SER A 36 -2.89 9.19 4.20
N THR A 37 -4.13 9.24 4.66
CA THR A 37 -4.61 8.48 5.83
C THR A 37 -4.53 6.98 5.60
N ILE A 38 -4.97 6.48 4.45
CA ILE A 38 -4.86 5.05 4.08
C ILE A 38 -3.40 4.61 4.03
N ARG A 39 -2.52 5.43 3.44
CA ARG A 39 -1.09 5.11 3.39
C ARG A 39 -0.51 4.99 4.80
N LYS A 40 -0.79 5.96 5.68
CA LYS A 40 -0.31 5.94 7.07
C LYS A 40 -0.85 4.74 7.85
N SER A 41 -2.11 4.36 7.67
CA SER A 41 -2.69 3.20 8.35
C SER A 41 -2.06 1.89 7.86
N ARG A 42 -1.83 1.74 6.54
CA ARG A 42 -1.09 0.60 5.98
C ARG A 42 0.34 0.52 6.50
N GLU A 43 1.08 1.63 6.51
CA GLU A 43 2.45 1.68 7.05
C GLU A 43 2.49 1.39 8.56
N GLY A 44 1.49 1.86 9.31
CA GLY A 44 1.32 1.55 10.73
C GLY A 44 1.08 0.06 10.96
N LEU A 45 0.15 -0.54 10.22
CA LEU A 45 -0.16 -1.97 10.30
C LEU A 45 1.05 -2.81 9.92
N LYS A 46 1.74 -2.47 8.83
CA LYS A 46 2.97 -3.15 8.40
C LYS A 46 4.02 -3.14 9.50
N ARG A 47 4.30 -1.96 10.10
CA ARG A 47 5.25 -1.86 11.22
C ARG A 47 4.83 -2.69 12.43
N LYS A 48 3.54 -2.72 12.77
CA LYS A 48 3.03 -3.53 13.86
C LYS A 48 3.25 -5.02 13.59
N LEU A 49 2.82 -5.51 12.42
CA LEU A 49 2.98 -6.91 12.04
C LEU A 49 4.46 -7.34 11.97
N THR A 50 5.36 -6.45 11.50
CA THR A 50 6.80 -6.74 11.51
C THR A 50 7.36 -6.88 12.92
N LYS A 51 6.97 -5.99 13.85
CA LYS A 51 7.38 -6.11 15.27
C LYS A 51 6.80 -7.35 15.94
N ASP A 52 5.53 -7.65 15.69
CA ASP A 52 4.88 -8.84 16.24
C ASP A 52 5.59 -10.11 15.72
N LEU A 53 6.01 -10.12 14.45
CA LEU A 53 6.78 -11.22 13.86
C LEU A 53 8.18 -11.35 14.49
N GLU A 54 8.90 -10.24 14.70
CA GLU A 54 10.21 -10.24 15.39
C GLU A 54 10.11 -10.87 16.79
N VAL A 55 9.12 -10.44 17.59
CA VAL A 55 8.88 -10.98 18.95
C VAL A 55 8.49 -12.46 18.93
N LEU A 56 7.73 -12.90 17.92
CA LEU A 56 7.35 -14.31 17.78
C LEU A 56 8.53 -15.19 17.36
N LEU A 57 9.52 -14.65 16.66
CA LEU A 57 10.71 -15.38 16.21
C LEU A 57 11.79 -15.49 17.31
N GLU A 58 11.83 -14.57 18.27
CA GLU A 58 12.79 -14.60 19.40
C GLU A 58 12.43 -15.59 20.52
N LYS A 59 11.20 -16.13 20.54
CA LYS A 59 10.72 -17.06 21.57
C LYS A 59 10.77 -18.52 21.11
N GLU A 60 10.90 -19.42 22.07
CA GLU A 60 10.93 -20.88 21.87
C GLU A 60 9.71 -21.37 21.06
N ARG A 61 9.95 -22.28 20.10
CA ARG A 61 8.97 -22.66 19.08
C ARG A 61 7.91 -23.63 19.61
N ASP A 62 6.75 -23.09 19.94
CA ASP A 62 5.51 -23.81 20.23
C ASP A 62 4.58 -23.81 18.99
N ASP A 63 3.76 -24.85 18.82
CA ASP A 63 2.89 -25.04 17.65
C ASP A 63 1.88 -23.89 17.47
N GLU A 64 1.39 -23.33 18.58
CA GLU A 64 0.51 -22.15 18.57
C GLU A 64 1.22 -20.90 18.02
N LYS A 65 2.53 -20.79 18.25
CA LYS A 65 3.35 -19.69 17.74
C LYS A 65 3.65 -19.86 16.27
N ILE A 66 3.89 -21.09 15.81
CA ILE A 66 4.06 -21.41 14.39
C ILE A 66 2.78 -21.03 13.62
N ALA A 67 1.60 -21.34 14.15
CA ALA A 67 0.33 -20.93 13.55
C ALA A 67 0.21 -19.39 13.44
N LYS A 68 0.57 -18.65 14.50
CA LYS A 68 0.57 -17.17 14.49
C LYS A 68 1.58 -16.58 13.50
N ILE A 69 2.73 -17.22 13.33
CA ILE A 69 3.73 -16.82 12.32
C ILE A 69 3.17 -17.01 10.91
N ILE A 70 2.51 -18.14 10.63
CA ILE A 70 1.90 -18.41 9.32
C ILE A 70 0.80 -17.39 9.01
N ASP A 71 -0.10 -17.12 9.96
CA ASP A 71 -1.17 -16.14 9.79
C ASP A 71 -0.60 -14.73 9.52
N THR A 72 0.40 -14.31 10.29
CA THR A 72 1.08 -13.02 10.11
C THR A 72 1.76 -12.93 8.74
N LYS A 73 2.37 -14.03 8.26
CA LYS A 73 2.99 -14.10 6.93
C LYS A 73 1.96 -13.98 5.81
N ILE A 74 0.81 -14.65 5.93
CA ILE A 74 -0.30 -14.54 4.97
C ILE A 74 -0.78 -13.09 4.89
N HIS A 75 -1.01 -12.44 6.04
CA HIS A 75 -1.41 -11.04 6.08
C HIS A 75 -0.39 -10.08 5.46
N LEU A 76 0.90 -10.32 5.68
CA LEU A 76 1.98 -9.55 5.05
C LEU A 76 2.01 -9.72 3.52
N ASN A 77 1.85 -10.95 3.02
CA ASN A 77 1.80 -11.21 1.58
C ASN A 77 0.61 -10.49 0.91
N VAL A 78 -0.59 -10.58 1.51
CA VAL A 78 -1.76 -9.85 1.00
C VAL A 78 -1.54 -8.33 0.98
N ALA A 79 -0.81 -7.78 1.95
CA ALA A 79 -0.47 -6.36 1.95
C ALA A 79 0.52 -5.99 0.83
N ILE A 80 1.48 -6.87 0.54
CA ILE A 80 2.46 -6.70 -0.54
C ILE A 80 1.77 -6.76 -1.91
N ASP A 81 0.90 -7.74 -2.14
CA ASP A 81 0.15 -7.89 -3.40
C ASP A 81 -0.69 -6.63 -3.69
N LYS A 82 -1.34 -6.09 -2.66
CA LYS A 82 -2.11 -4.83 -2.78
C LYS A 82 -1.23 -3.64 -3.13
N ASP A 83 -0.03 -3.56 -2.58
CA ASP A 83 0.92 -2.50 -2.92
C ASP A 83 1.47 -2.69 -4.35
N GLU A 84 1.75 -3.92 -4.78
CA GLU A 84 2.18 -4.24 -6.15
C GLU A 84 1.13 -3.82 -7.19
N VAL A 85 -0.14 -4.18 -6.98
CA VAL A 85 -1.24 -3.76 -7.86
C VAL A 85 -1.35 -2.24 -7.93
N TYR A 86 -1.24 -1.56 -6.79
CA TYR A 86 -1.23 -0.09 -6.74
C TYR A 86 -0.09 0.51 -7.56
N TRP A 87 1.13 -0.02 -7.44
CA TRP A 87 2.29 0.49 -8.19
C TRP A 87 2.19 0.20 -9.69
N LYS A 88 1.67 -0.96 -10.10
CA LYS A 88 1.39 -1.27 -11.51
C LYS A 88 0.38 -0.30 -12.13
N GLN A 89 -0.72 -0.05 -11.42
CA GLN A 89 -1.74 0.91 -11.87
C GLN A 89 -1.17 2.33 -11.96
N ARG A 90 -0.34 2.73 -11.00
CA ARG A 90 0.30 4.05 -11.01
C ARG A 90 1.32 4.22 -12.13
N ALA A 91 2.10 3.18 -12.42
CA ALA A 91 3.00 3.16 -13.57
C ALA A 91 2.19 3.31 -14.87
N ARG A 92 1.11 2.54 -15.04
CA ARG A 92 0.22 2.64 -16.21
C ARG A 92 -0.42 4.04 -16.36
N ALA A 93 -0.87 4.65 -15.27
CA ALA A 93 -1.43 5.99 -15.30
C ALA A 93 -0.38 7.07 -15.62
N ASN A 94 0.88 6.87 -15.20
CA ASN A 94 1.98 7.76 -15.58
C ASN A 94 2.35 7.58 -17.06
N TRP A 95 2.41 6.33 -17.56
CA TRP A 95 2.60 6.01 -18.98
C TRP A 95 1.55 6.69 -19.86
N LEU A 96 0.26 6.55 -19.52
CA LEU A 96 -0.84 7.18 -20.26
C LEU A 96 -0.82 8.72 -20.24
N ARG A 97 -0.09 9.34 -19.31
CA ARG A 97 0.06 10.80 -19.21
C ARG A 97 1.35 11.32 -19.87
N LEU A 98 2.28 10.45 -20.24
CA LEU A 98 3.60 10.79 -20.77
C LEU A 98 3.83 10.06 -22.09
N GLU A 99 3.68 10.76 -23.23
CA GLU A 99 4.24 10.30 -24.51
C GLU A 99 5.76 10.56 -24.63
N SER A 100 6.48 11.03 -23.59
CA SER A 100 7.91 11.39 -23.75
C SER A 100 8.72 11.52 -22.44
N ASP A 101 8.80 10.51 -21.57
CA ASP A 101 9.84 10.53 -20.52
C ASP A 101 10.25 9.13 -20.01
N GLU A 102 10.94 8.37 -20.87
CA GLU A 102 11.39 6.98 -20.65
C GLU A 102 12.30 6.79 -19.41
N GLY A 103 12.91 7.86 -18.88
CA GLY A 103 13.86 7.78 -17.78
C GLY A 103 13.25 7.59 -16.38
N ARG A 104 12.00 8.04 -16.15
CA ARG A 104 11.37 7.97 -14.81
C ARG A 104 10.71 6.63 -14.50
N GLU A 105 10.32 5.88 -15.52
CA GLU A 105 9.70 4.56 -15.35
C GLU A 105 10.69 3.50 -14.92
N LEU A 106 11.87 3.47 -15.55
CA LEU A 106 12.96 2.56 -15.16
C LEU A 106 13.37 2.77 -13.70
N LEU A 107 13.41 4.02 -13.22
CA LEU A 107 13.72 4.33 -11.83
C LEU A 107 12.62 3.83 -10.86
N MET A 108 11.35 3.89 -11.26
CA MET A 108 10.23 3.39 -10.45
C MET A 108 10.19 1.86 -10.40
N VAL A 109 10.41 1.19 -11.53
CA VAL A 109 10.52 -0.27 -11.59
C VAL A 109 11.75 -0.76 -10.83
N GLN A 110 12.90 -0.09 -10.96
CA GLN A 110 14.09 -0.41 -10.18
C GLN A 110 13.88 -0.23 -8.67
N LYS A 111 13.15 0.81 -8.23
CA LYS A 111 12.80 0.98 -6.81
C LYS A 111 11.88 -0.13 -6.30
N PHE A 112 10.95 -0.60 -7.13
CA PHE A 112 10.09 -1.73 -6.81
C PHE A 112 10.90 -3.05 -6.73
N VAL A 113 11.72 -3.35 -7.73
CA VAL A 113 12.59 -4.54 -7.80
C VAL A 113 13.59 -4.55 -6.63
N ARG A 114 14.24 -3.43 -6.31
CA ARG A 114 15.12 -3.33 -5.13
C ARG A 114 14.36 -3.61 -3.83
N LYS A 115 13.13 -3.12 -3.69
CA LYS A 115 12.34 -3.33 -2.48
C LYS A 115 11.87 -4.77 -2.34
N LEU A 116 11.55 -5.44 -3.45
CA LEU A 116 11.26 -6.88 -3.50
C LEU A 116 12.50 -7.69 -3.10
N ILE A 117 13.65 -7.42 -3.72
CA ILE A 117 14.91 -8.13 -3.44
C ILE A 117 15.34 -7.96 -1.98
N CYS A 118 15.25 -6.75 -1.40
CA CYS A 118 15.57 -6.55 0.01
C CYS A 118 14.65 -7.33 0.95
N PHE A 119 13.37 -7.47 0.61
CA PHE A 119 12.42 -8.23 1.42
C PHE A 119 12.65 -9.74 1.29
N SER A 120 12.87 -10.26 0.08
CA SER A 120 13.18 -11.67 -0.16
C SER A 120 14.52 -12.09 0.47
N ARG A 121 15.54 -11.22 0.43
CA ARG A 121 16.83 -11.47 1.09
C ARG A 121 16.75 -11.44 2.61
N GLY A 122 15.98 -10.50 3.18
CA GLY A 122 15.68 -10.51 4.62
C GLY A 122 14.88 -11.74 5.06
N PHE A 123 14.12 -12.37 4.16
CA PHE A 123 13.34 -13.58 4.42
C PHE A 123 14.18 -14.87 4.35
N LEU A 124 15.18 -14.93 3.46
CA LEU A 124 16.09 -16.08 3.34
C LEU A 124 17.05 -16.23 4.52
N GLN A 125 17.34 -15.13 5.24
CA GLN A 125 18.27 -15.15 6.39
C GLN A 125 17.65 -15.75 7.67
N TYR A 126 16.36 -16.05 7.68
CA TYR A 126 15.62 -16.63 8.82
C TYR A 126 15.08 -18.05 8.54
N VAL A 127 15.51 -18.66 7.43
CA VAL A 127 15.07 -20.00 6.97
C VAL A 127 16.22 -21.01 6.89
N GLU A 128 17.45 -20.64 7.27
CA GLU A 128 18.52 -21.59 7.61
C GLU A 128 18.66 -21.71 9.14
#